data_AF-A0A526TB80-F1
#
_entry.id   AF-A0A526TB80-F1
#
_cell.length_a   1.000
_cell.length_b   1.000
_cell.length_c   1.000
_cell.angle_alpha   90.00
_cell.angle_beta   90.00
_cell.angle_gamma   90.00
#
_symmetry.space_group_name_H-M   'P 1'
#
loop_
_entity.id
_entity.type
_entity.pdbx_description
1 polymer ?
#
loop_
_entity_poly.entity_id
_entity_poly.type
_entity_poly.pdbx_seq_one_letter_code
_entity_poly.pdbx_strand_id
1 'polypeptide(L)' 'MSFDFPQETPLIAMLNVHYSRASDLERPDFLISNPPVPIESYRDSFGNWCNRFVAPPGRFTFGTDAVIRDPGTFEMGDL' A
#
# COMPACT_ATOMS: atom_id res chain seq x y z
N MET A 1 -0.10 -5.11 -9.00
CA MET A 1 1.20 -5.74 -9.35
C MET A 1 1.04 -7.26 -9.38
N SER A 2 1.88 -7.99 -10.14
CA SER A 2 1.85 -9.46 -10.22
C SER A 2 3.27 -10.00 -10.19
N PHE A 3 3.51 -11.02 -9.36
CA PHE A 3 4.79 -11.70 -9.21
C PHE A 3 4.58 -13.22 -9.17
N ASP A 4 5.66 -13.97 -9.34
CA ASP A 4 5.69 -15.42 -9.14
C ASP A 4 6.79 -15.72 -8.12
N PHE A 5 6.42 -16.35 -6.99
CA PHE A 5 7.34 -16.63 -5.89
C PHE A 5 7.65 -18.13 -5.83
N PRO A 6 8.92 -18.56 -5.75
CA PRO A 6 9.25 -19.98 -5.67
C PRO A 6 8.93 -20.60 -4.30
N GLN A 7 8.73 -19.77 -3.27
CA GLN A 7 8.46 -20.17 -1.88
C GLN A 7 7.69 -19.07 -1.14
N GLU A 8 7.27 -19.34 0.09
CA GLU A 8 6.69 -18.31 0.96
C GLU A 8 7.63 -17.12 1.09
N THR A 9 7.13 -15.93 0.75
CA THR A 9 7.93 -14.72 0.65
C THR A 9 7.32 -13.61 1.51
N PRO A 10 7.95 -13.22 2.62
CA PRO A 10 7.56 -12.04 3.38
C PRO A 10 7.75 -10.77 2.55
N LEU A 11 6.73 -9.92 2.52
CA LEU A 11 6.70 -8.68 1.76
C LEU A 11 6.30 -7.53 2.68
N ILE A 12 6.89 -6.35 2.41
CA ILE A 12 6.46 -5.07 2.97
C ILE A 12 6.12 -4.17 1.78
N ALA A 13 4.86 -3.71 1.72
CA ALA A 13 4.34 -2.88 0.66
C ALA A 13 3.95 -1.50 1.18
N MET A 14 4.52 -0.47 0.56
CA MET A 14 4.23 0.95 0.81
C MET A 14 3.44 1.50 -0.38
N LEU A 15 2.22 0.98 -0.57
CA LEU A 15 1.34 1.35 -1.70
C LEU A 15 0.18 2.26 -1.29
N ASN A 16 0.09 2.61 0.00
CA ASN A 16 -0.91 3.52 0.50
C ASN A 16 -0.47 4.98 0.28
N VAL A 17 -1.46 5.84 0.12
CA VAL A 17 -1.31 7.28 0.07
C VAL A 17 -0.66 7.76 1.36
N HIS A 18 0.30 8.68 1.20
CA HIS A 18 0.99 9.26 2.34
C HIS A 18 0.00 9.93 3.30
N TYR A 19 0.24 9.83 4.60
CA TYR A 19 -0.72 10.25 5.63
C TYR A 19 -1.10 11.74 5.53
N SER A 20 -0.22 12.58 4.98
CA SER A 20 -0.50 14.00 4.76
C SER A 20 -1.63 14.27 3.77
N ARG A 21 -1.97 13.29 2.92
CA ARG A 21 -3.06 13.37 1.93
C ARG A 21 -4.21 12.40 2.26
N ALA A 22 -4.20 11.78 3.45
CA ALA A 22 -5.24 10.84 3.84
C ALA A 22 -6.64 11.50 3.92
N SER A 23 -6.72 12.80 4.21
CA SER A 23 -7.99 13.54 4.20
C SER A 23 -8.56 13.75 2.80
N ASP A 24 -7.74 13.62 1.76
CA ASP A 24 -8.12 13.85 0.37
C ASP A 24 -8.61 12.59 -0.33
N LEU A 25 -8.49 11.43 0.34
CA LEU A 25 -9.00 10.16 -0.14
C LEU A 25 -10.54 10.18 -0.15
N GLU A 26 -11.12 9.91 -1.32
CA GLU A 26 -12.58 9.73 -1.43
C GLU A 26 -13.05 8.40 -0.84
N ARG A 27 -12.12 7.44 -0.67
CA ARG A 27 -12.34 6.15 -0.01
C ARG A 27 -11.02 5.58 0.53
N PRO A 28 -11.06 4.68 1.53
CA PRO A 28 -9.87 3.98 1.99
C PRO A 28 -9.17 3.22 0.85
N ASP A 29 -7.85 3.29 0.81
CA ASP A 29 -6.98 2.72 -0.22
C ASP A 29 -6.38 1.37 0.23
N PHE A 30 -7.25 0.47 0.71
CA PHE A 30 -6.81 -0.82 1.26
C PHE A 30 -5.97 -1.63 0.27
N LEU A 31 -4.94 -2.30 0.80
CA LEU A 31 -4.18 -3.27 0.04
C LEU A 31 -4.97 -4.57 -0.08
N ILE A 32 -5.17 -5.01 -1.32
CA ILE A 32 -5.86 -6.25 -1.65
C ILE A 32 -4.85 -7.19 -2.31
N SER A 33 -4.95 -8.49 -1.99
CA SER A 33 -4.16 -9.53 -2.60
C SER A 33 -5.00 -10.64 -3.21
N ASN A 34 -4.43 -11.35 -4.18
CA ASN A 34 -4.95 -12.58 -4.72
C ASN A 34 -3.82 -13.60 -4.95
N PRO A 35 -3.85 -14.78 -4.31
CA PRO A 35 -4.83 -15.20 -3.29
C PRO A 35 -4.88 -14.26 -2.07
N PRO A 36 -6.03 -14.20 -1.35
CA PRO A 36 -6.16 -13.39 -0.15
C PRO A 36 -5.28 -13.96 0.97
N VAL A 37 -4.51 -13.10 1.61
CA VAL A 37 -3.68 -13.44 2.78
C VAL A 37 -3.91 -12.43 3.90
N PRO A 38 -3.61 -12.77 5.16
CA PRO A 38 -3.61 -11.81 6.25
C PRO A 38 -2.63 -10.67 5.96
N ILE A 39 -3.09 -9.43 6.11
CA ILE A 39 -2.29 -8.22 5.93
C ILE A 39 -2.32 -7.44 7.23
N GLU A 40 -1.15 -7.12 7.76
CA GLU A 40 -0.99 -6.29 8.94
C GLU A 40 -0.42 -4.93 8.51
N SER A 41 -1.07 -3.86 8.92
CA SER A 41 -0.62 -2.49 8.64
C SER A 41 0.05 -1.87 9.86
N TYR A 42 1.11 -1.11 9.65
CA TYR A 42 1.80 -0.34 10.69
C TYR A 42 2.38 0.96 10.13
N ARG A 43 2.69 1.91 11.02
CA ARG A 43 3.38 3.15 10.66
C ARG A 43 4.87 3.02 11.02
N ASP A 44 5.75 3.31 10.08
CA ASP A 44 7.19 3.31 10.32
C ASP A 44 7.68 4.60 11.01
N SER A 45 8.99 4.69 11.30
CA SER A 45 9.60 5.87 11.94
C SER A 45 9.60 7.13 11.08
N PHE A 46 9.42 7.00 9.77
CA PHE A 46 9.32 8.13 8.83
C PHE A 46 7.87 8.55 8.61
N GLY A 47 6.91 7.82 9.20
CA GLY A 47 5.49 8.11 9.11
C GLY A 47 4.79 7.44 7.93
N ASN A 48 5.47 6.57 7.18
CA ASN A 48 4.87 5.85 6.06
C ASN A 48 3.88 4.80 6.55
N TRP A 49 2.80 4.61 5.78
CA TRP A 49 1.87 3.51 6.01
C TRP A 49 2.34 2.26 5.27
N CYS A 50 2.76 1.26 6.04
CA CYS A 50 3.35 0.02 5.56
C CYS A 50 2.40 -1.15 5.77
N ASN A 51 2.32 -2.06 4.79
CA ASN A 51 1.60 -3.33 4.92
C ASN A 51 2.58 -4.48 4.86
N ARG A 52 2.56 -5.36 5.85
CA ARG A 52 3.32 -6.62 5.84
C ARG A 52 2.40 -7.82 5.66
N PHE A 53 2.83 -8.75 4.82
CA PHE A 53 2.12 -9.99 4.54
C PHE A 53 3.09 -11.04 3.98
N VAL A 54 2.67 -12.30 3.95
CA VAL A 54 3.45 -13.40 3.37
C VAL A 54 2.74 -13.86 2.09
N ALA A 55 3.43 -13.76 0.95
CA ALA A 55 2.93 -14.31 -0.31
C ALA A 55 3.20 -15.82 -0.36
N PRO A 56 2.21 -16.67 -0.67
CA PRO A 56 2.43 -18.09 -0.91
C PRO A 56 3.23 -18.33 -2.21
N PRO A 57 3.78 -19.54 -2.38
CA PRO A 57 4.43 -19.91 -3.64
C PRO A 57 3.47 -19.84 -4.84
N GLY A 58 4.02 -19.53 -6.00
CA GLY A 58 3.31 -19.37 -7.27
C GLY A 58 2.91 -17.93 -7.56
N ARG A 59 1.93 -17.77 -8.47
CA ARG A 59 1.47 -16.46 -8.92
C ARG A 59 0.71 -15.75 -7.81
N PHE A 60 1.20 -14.56 -7.47
CA PHE A 60 0.60 -13.70 -6.46
C PHE A 60 0.41 -12.29 -7.03
N THR A 61 -0.78 -11.74 -6.87
CA THR A 61 -1.09 -10.36 -7.24
C THR A 61 -1.50 -9.55 -6.02
N PHE A 62 -1.09 -8.29 -5.98
CA PHE A 62 -1.50 -7.36 -4.94
C PHE A 62 -1.48 -5.93 -5.42
N GLY A 63 -2.25 -5.06 -4.79
CA GLY A 63 -2.29 -3.65 -5.11
C GLY A 63 -3.30 -2.89 -4.25
N THR A 64 -3.27 -1.57 -4.39
CA THR A 64 -4.23 -0.64 -3.81
C THR A 64 -4.99 0.04 -4.95
N ASP A 65 -6.17 0.57 -4.63
CA ASP A 65 -6.95 1.40 -5.54
C ASP A 65 -7.47 2.60 -4.75
N ALA A 66 -7.08 3.79 -5.19
CA ALA A 66 -7.29 5.05 -4.49
C ALA A 66 -7.82 6.10 -5.46
N VAL A 67 -8.77 6.90 -4.98
CA VAL A 67 -9.20 8.14 -5.63
C VAL A 67 -8.85 9.27 -4.68
N ILE A 68 -8.00 10.19 -5.14
CA ILE A 68 -7.47 11.30 -4.34
C ILE A 68 -7.98 12.60 -4.96
N ARG A 69 -8.58 13.46 -4.15
CA ARG A 69 -8.92 14.82 -4.53
C ARG A 69 -7.67 15.68 -4.54
N ASP A 70 -7.37 16.29 -5.68
CA ASP A 70 -6.28 17.25 -5.77
C ASP A 70 -6.84 18.67 -5.91
N PRO A 71 -6.55 19.58 -4.97
CA PRO A 71 -7.00 20.97 -5.07
C PRO A 71 -6.27 21.77 -6.17
N GLY A 72 -5.21 21.22 -6.77
CA GLY A 72 -4.45 21.87 -7.84
C GLY A 72 -3.57 23.03 -7.37
N THR A 73 -3.39 23.17 -6.06
CA THR A 73 -2.46 24.14 -5.46
C THR A 73 -1.03 23.61 -5.50
N PHE A 74 -0.07 24.51 -5.72
CA PHE A 74 1.34 24.15 -5.67
C PHE A 74 1.72 23.85 -4.21
N GLU A 75 2.11 22.60 -3.94
CA GLU A 75 2.62 22.16 -2.65
C GLU A 75 4.15 22.34 -2.64
N MET A 76 4.67 23.18 -1.74
CA MET A 76 6.10 23.13 -1.41
C MET A 76 6.33 21.90 -0.54
N GLY A 77 7.03 20.89 -1.07
CA GLY A 77 7.37 19.70 -0.30
C GLY A 77 8.21 20.06 0.92
N ASP A 78 7.83 19.55 2.09
CA ASP A 78 8.66 19.60 3.29
C ASP A 78 9.96 18.83 3.02
N LEU A 79 11.07 19.57 2.86
CA LEU A 79 12.44 19.05 2.80
C LEU A 79 13.00 18.84 4.21
#